data_AF-A0A7Y9Z7N8-F1
#
_entry.id   AF-A0A7Y9Z7N8-F1
#
_cell.length_a   1.000
_cell.length_b   1.000
_cell.length_c   1.000
_cell.angle_alpha   90.00
_cell.angle_beta   90.00
_cell.angle_gamma   90.00
#
_symmetry.space_group_name_H-M   'P 1'
#
loop_
_entity.id
_entity.type
_entity.pdbx_description
1 polymer ?
#
loop_
_entity_poly.entity_id
_entity_poly.type
_entity_poly.pdbx_seq_one_letter_code
_entity_poly.pdbx_strand_id
1 'polypeptide(L)' 'MLQADIDDGTRDGVSSVEHAQVKRLKAENKHLRVDVAILGAATSFFVGELDPRNH' A
#
# COMPACT_ATOMS: atom_id res chain seq x y z
N MET A 1 -19.08 -18.56 23.08
CA MET A 1 -17.76 -18.37 22.44
C MET A 1 -17.89 -17.19 21.51
N LEU A 2 -17.69 -16.01 22.13
CA LEU A 2 -18.22 -14.72 21.74
C LEU A 2 -17.07 -13.96 21.09
N GLN A 3 -17.14 -13.75 19.78
CA GLN A 3 -16.21 -12.88 19.05
C GLN A 3 -16.48 -11.39 19.34
N ALA A 4 -17.12 -11.09 20.49
CA ALA A 4 -17.55 -9.77 20.93
C ALA A 4 -16.68 -9.19 22.06
N ASP A 5 -15.58 -9.85 22.41
CA ASP A 5 -14.59 -9.34 23.37
C ASP A 5 -13.48 -8.49 22.71
N ILE A 6 -13.69 -7.99 21.48
CA ILE A 6 -12.71 -7.10 20.81
C ILE A 6 -13.20 -5.65 20.75
N ASP A 7 -14.45 -5.37 21.13
CA ASP A 7 -15.01 -4.01 21.18
C ASP A 7 -14.64 -3.28 22.49
N ASP A 8 -13.34 -3.24 22.86
CA ASP A 8 -12.83 -2.25 23.82
C ASP A 8 -12.69 -0.87 23.16
N GLY A 9 -13.75 -0.46 22.46
CA GLY A 9 -13.89 0.77 21.72
C GLY A 9 -14.82 1.70 22.46
N THR A 10 -14.32 2.38 23.49
CA THR A 10 -15.10 3.34 24.32
C THR A 10 -15.70 4.54 23.52
N ARG A 11 -15.56 4.58 22.19
CA ARG A 11 -16.14 5.56 21.24
C ARG A 11 -16.42 4.93 19.86
N ASP A 12 -17.49 4.13 19.76
CA ASP A 12 -17.91 3.38 18.56
C ASP A 12 -17.98 4.17 17.24
N GLY A 13 -18.28 5.48 17.28
CA GLY A 13 -18.42 6.30 16.06
C GLY A 13 -17.10 6.73 15.42
N VAL A 14 -16.03 6.88 16.19
CA VAL A 14 -14.75 7.43 15.71
C VAL A 14 -13.81 6.29 15.32
N SER A 15 -13.70 5.25 16.16
CA SER A 15 -12.80 4.12 15.92
C SER A 15 -13.17 3.31 14.66
N SER A 16 -14.46 3.11 14.38
CA SER A 16 -14.92 2.34 13.21
C SER A 16 -14.62 3.05 11.87
N VAL A 17 -14.85 4.36 11.82
CA VAL A 17 -14.52 5.19 10.64
C VAL A 17 -13.01 5.28 10.44
N GLU A 18 -12.25 5.48 11.51
CA GLU A 18 -10.78 5.48 11.48
C GLU A 18 -10.24 4.12 11.03
N HIS A 19 -10.79 3.00 11.50
CA HIS A 19 -10.40 1.66 11.08
C HIS A 19 -10.69 1.43 9.59
N ALA A 20 -11.87 1.84 9.11
CA ALA A 20 -12.22 1.75 7.70
C ALA A 20 -11.27 2.57 6.83
N GLN A 21 -10.92 3.78 7.28
CA GLN A 21 -9.95 4.66 6.61
C GLN A 21 -8.55 4.06 6.60
N VAL A 22 -8.07 3.52 7.72
CA VAL A 22 -6.77 2.83 7.81
C VAL A 22 -6.72 1.64 6.86
N LYS A 23 -7.80 0.85 6.76
CA LYS A 23 -7.87 -0.29 5.83
C LYS A 23 -7.78 0.17 4.37
N ARG A 24 -8.52 1.23 4.01
CA ARG A 24 -8.47 1.83 2.67
C ARG A 24 -7.06 2.34 2.34
N LEU A 25 -6.46 3.11 3.24
CA LEU A 25 -5.12 3.66 3.06
C LEU A 25 -4.06 2.56 2.92
N LYS A 26 -4.15 1.47 3.70
CA LYS A 26 -3.26 0.32 3.57
C LYS A 26 -3.38 -0.37 2.22
N ALA A 27 -4.61 -0.52 1.70
CA ALA A 27 -4.83 -1.10 0.38
C ALA A 27 -4.24 -0.21 -0.72
N GLU A 28 -4.51 1.09 -0.67
CA GLU A 28 -3.98 2.08 -1.62
C GLU A 28 -2.45 2.14 -1.57
N ASN A 29 -1.86 2.17 -0.38
CA ASN A 29 -0.40 2.16 -0.23
C ASN A 29 0.24 0.89 -0.81
N LYS A 30 -0.42 -0.28 -0.66
CA LYS A 30 0.03 -1.52 -1.28
C LYS A 30 0.01 -1.41 -2.81
N HIS A 31 -1.06 -0.87 -3.38
CA HIS A 31 -1.15 -0.64 -4.83
C HIS A 31 -0.07 0.32 -5.33
N LEU A 32 0.07 1.48 -4.70
CA LEU A 32 1.08 2.47 -5.05
C LEU A 32 2.50 1.91 -5.00
N ARG A 33 2.82 1.06 -4.02
CA ARG A 33 4.13 0.40 -3.92
C ARG A 33 4.40 -0.55 -5.10
N VAL A 34 3.37 -1.25 -5.57
CA VAL A 34 3.48 -2.11 -6.76
C VAL A 34 3.72 -1.25 -8.00
N ASP A 35 2.95 -0.18 -8.18
CA ASP A 35 3.08 0.73 -9.33
C ASP A 35 4.48 1.36 -9.39
N VAL A 36 4.99 1.84 -8.24
CA VAL A 36 6.35 2.39 -8.13
C VAL A 36 7.41 1.33 -8.46
N ALA A 37 7.23 0.08 -8.03
CA ALA A 37 8.17 -0.99 -8.35
C ALA A 37 8.19 -1.30 -9.87
N ILE A 38 7.02 -1.34 -10.50
CA ILE A 38 6.90 -1.54 -11.96
C ILE A 38 7.58 -0.39 -12.71
N LEU A 39 7.29 0.86 -12.31
CA LEU A 39 7.89 2.03 -12.93
C LEU A 39 9.42 2.01 -12.78
N GLY A 40 9.92 1.71 -11.58
CA GLY A 40 11.36 1.59 -11.32
C GLY A 40 12.03 0.50 -12.15
N ALA A 41 11.37 -0.64 -12.34
CA ALA A 41 11.87 -1.71 -13.21
C ALA A 41 11.93 -1.27 -14.68
N ALA A 42 10.89 -0.59 -15.17
CA ALA A 42 10.87 -0.05 -16.53
C ALA A 42 11.97 0.99 -16.75
N THR A 43 12.14 1.95 -15.82
CA THR A 43 13.21 2.95 -15.88
C THR A 43 14.58 2.29 -15.89
N SER A 44 14.82 1.31 -15.02
CA SER A 44 16.10 0.60 -14.95
C SER A 44 16.44 -0.13 -16.25
N PHE A 45 15.43 -0.78 -16.86
CA PHE A 45 15.57 -1.45 -18.15
C PHE A 45 16.00 -0.45 -19.25
N PHE A 46 15.31 0.68 -19.39
CA PHE A 46 15.62 1.66 -20.42
C PHE A 46 16.97 2.37 -20.20
N VAL A 47 17.36 2.63 -18.94
CA VAL A 47 18.69 3.20 -18.64
C VAL A 47 19.80 2.22 -19.02
N GLY A 48 19.61 0.92 -18.80
CA GLY A 48 20.57 -0.10 -19.23
C GLY A 48 20.69 -0.22 -20.76
N GLU A 49 19.59 -0.08 -21.49
CA GLU A 49 19.57 -0.10 -22.96
C GLU A 49 20.20 1.16 -23.58
N LEU A 50 20.09 2.31 -22.89
CA LEU A 50 20.67 3.58 -23.31
C LEU A 50 22.15 3.74 -22.91
N ASP A 51 22.75 2.78 -22.20
CA ASP A 51 24.17 2.83 -21.85
C ASP A 51 25.03 2.61 -23.12
N PRO A 52 25.77 3.63 -23.60
CA PRO A 52 26.56 3.53 -24.83
C PRO A 52 27.73 2.53 -24.73
N ARG A 53 27.97 1.94 -23.54
CA ARG A 53 28.96 0.88 -23.33
C ARG A 53 28.40 -0.52 -23.56
N ASN A 54 27.10 -0.65 -23.81
CA ASN A 54 26.42 -1.91 -24.05
C ASN A 54 26.35 -2.29 -25.56
N HIS A 55 26.95 -1.46 -26.44
CA HIS A 55 27.18 -1.72 -27.86
C HIS A 55 28.69 -1.87 -28.13
#